data_AF-A0A7J4EIN7-F1
#
_entry.id   AF-A0A7J4EIN7-F1
#
_cell.length_a   1.000
_cell.length_b   1.000
_cell.length_c   1.000
_cell.angle_alpha   90.00
_cell.angle_beta   90.00
_cell.angle_gamma   90.00
#
_symmetry.space_group_name_H-M   'P 1'
#
loop_
_entity.id
_entity.type
_entity.pdbx_description
1 polymer ?
#
loop_
_entity_poly.entity_id
_entity_poly.type
_entity_poly.pdbx_seq_one_letter_code
_entity_poly.pdbx_strand_id
1 'polypeptide(L)'
;MGLWLACREYGQGYRRRRGRCRGRRWIEQLPEVTYFQPHRPMQLPATTILLTLEELEALRLVDLEDLTQEEAAMRMGVSRKTLWNDLQRARKKVAEALVKGCTIRIQGGSYALYSSYPHHQWFIETPMVHPLHPPATHTHDEEKTKRILQLLPKTNCGACGYLSCMEYAKAIASGNAPSNACKVIDSNIKDKIKEILKKKEVR
;
A
#
# COMPACT_ATOMS: atom_id res chain seq x y z
N MET A 1 10.53 13.75 31.34
CA MET A 1 9.78 14.76 30.56
C MET A 1 9.57 14.21 29.15
N GLY A 2 8.50 13.43 28.98
CA GLY A 2 8.29 12.54 27.84
C GLY A 2 7.76 13.22 26.58
N LEU A 3 8.14 12.64 25.44
CA LEU A 3 7.73 12.97 24.07
C LEU A 3 6.22 12.79 23.84
N TRP A 4 5.39 13.73 24.30
CA TRP A 4 3.94 13.73 24.08
C TRP A 4 3.39 15.04 23.51
N LEU A 5 4.22 15.83 22.82
CA LEU A 5 3.85 17.20 22.42
C LEU A 5 3.83 17.51 20.93
N ALA A 6 4.02 16.54 20.03
CA ALA A 6 4.04 16.82 18.58
C ALA A 6 2.72 16.51 17.84
N CYS A 7 1.56 16.77 18.46
CA CYS A 7 0.26 16.48 17.84
C CYS A 7 -0.76 17.64 17.95
N ARG A 8 -0.30 18.89 18.11
CA ARG A 8 -1.17 19.98 18.58
C ARG A 8 -1.33 21.23 17.73
N GLU A 9 -0.78 21.36 16.52
CA GLU A 9 -0.79 22.70 15.87
C GLU A 9 -1.46 22.89 14.52
N TYR A 10 -1.90 21.86 13.78
CA TYR A 10 -2.63 22.13 12.53
C TYR A 10 -3.82 21.17 12.33
N GLY A 11 -5.03 21.65 12.63
CA GLY A 11 -6.27 20.98 12.25
C GLY A 11 -7.43 21.17 13.24
N GLN A 12 -8.07 22.33 13.20
CA GLN A 12 -9.38 22.51 13.84
C GLN A 12 -10.43 21.60 13.16
N GLY A 13 -11.16 20.84 13.96
CA GLY A 13 -12.51 20.38 13.63
C GLY A 13 -12.66 19.01 12.96
N TYR A 14 -12.35 17.92 13.66
CA TYR A 14 -12.99 16.62 13.39
C TYR A 14 -13.73 16.12 14.63
N ARG A 15 -15.07 16.12 14.56
CA ARG A 15 -15.94 15.47 15.56
C ARG A 15 -15.45 14.04 15.79
N ARG A 16 -15.16 13.67 17.04
CA ARG A 16 -14.72 12.32 17.44
C ARG A 16 -15.82 11.30 17.09
N ARG A 17 -15.72 10.65 15.93
CA ARG A 17 -16.54 9.48 15.60
C ARG A 17 -16.09 8.31 16.50
N ARG A 18 -17.03 7.52 17.02
CA ARG A 18 -16.70 6.24 17.67
C ARG A 18 -15.97 5.34 16.67
N GLY A 19 -14.88 4.71 17.09
CA GLY A 19 -14.02 3.85 16.27
C GLY A 19 -12.56 4.32 16.21
N ARG A 20 -11.68 3.47 15.68
CA ARG A 20 -10.27 3.81 15.44
C ARG A 20 -10.20 5.00 14.48
N CYS A 21 -9.44 6.04 14.84
CA CYS A 21 -9.23 7.20 13.98
C CYS A 21 -8.78 6.77 12.60
N ARG A 22 -9.24 7.48 11.55
CA ARG A 22 -8.67 7.30 10.22
C ARG A 22 -7.19 7.66 10.29
N GLY A 23 -6.34 6.72 9.89
CA GLY A 23 -4.90 6.96 9.78
C GLY A 23 -4.64 8.06 8.75
N ARG A 24 -3.58 8.83 8.99
CA ARG A 24 -3.10 9.83 8.03
C ARG A 24 -2.66 9.12 6.75
N ARG A 25 -2.95 9.70 5.59
CA ARG A 25 -2.37 9.27 4.30
C ARG A 25 -1.19 10.12 3.93
N TRP A 26 -0.18 9.51 3.34
CA TRP A 26 0.92 10.25 2.74
C TRP A 26 0.48 10.85 1.41
N ILE A 27 0.86 12.11 1.19
CA ILE A 27 0.70 12.80 -0.08
C ILE A 27 2.04 13.38 -0.49
N GLU A 28 2.33 13.39 -1.79
CA GLU A 28 3.61 13.91 -2.29
C GLU A 28 3.61 15.42 -2.42
N GLN A 29 2.49 15.99 -2.85
CA GLN A 29 2.39 17.39 -3.20
C GLN A 29 1.05 18.00 -2.83
N LEU A 30 1.07 19.30 -2.54
CA LEU A 30 -0.14 20.11 -2.40
C LEU A 30 -0.49 20.72 -3.76
N PRO A 31 -1.77 20.74 -4.14
CA PRO A 31 -2.18 21.39 -5.38
C PRO A 31 -2.04 22.92 -5.25
N GLU A 32 -1.50 23.55 -6.30
CA GLU A 32 -1.44 25.02 -6.38
C GLU A 32 -2.84 25.63 -6.45
N VAL A 33 -3.74 24.99 -7.21
CA VAL A 33 -5.12 25.41 -7.38
C VAL A 33 -6.04 24.57 -6.50
N THR A 34 -6.72 25.22 -5.57
CA THR A 34 -7.63 24.56 -4.60
C THR A 34 -9.11 24.84 -4.87
N TYR A 35 -9.44 25.57 -5.94
CA TYR A 35 -10.80 26.00 -6.23
C TYR A 35 -11.09 25.96 -7.73
N PHE A 36 -12.12 25.21 -8.11
CA PHE A 36 -12.58 25.08 -9.49
C PHE A 36 -14.05 25.44 -9.55
N GLN A 37 -14.41 26.40 -10.38
CA GLN A 37 -15.78 26.83 -10.57
C GLN A 37 -16.19 26.69 -12.05
N PRO A 38 -17.42 26.22 -12.32
CA PRO A 38 -17.93 26.19 -13.68
C PRO A 38 -18.21 27.60 -14.16
N HIS A 39 -17.78 27.91 -15.38
CA HIS A 39 -18.14 29.16 -16.02
C HIS A 39 -19.63 29.12 -16.41
N ARG A 40 -20.46 30.00 -15.81
CA ARG A 40 -21.87 30.16 -16.17
C ARG A 40 -22.28 31.63 -16.18
N PRO A 41 -23.16 32.06 -17.11
CA PRO A 41 -23.56 33.47 -17.26
C PRO A 41 -24.31 34.04 -16.05
N MET A 42 -24.95 33.19 -15.23
CA MET A 42 -25.76 33.59 -14.08
C MET A 42 -25.16 33.01 -12.80
N GLN A 43 -24.76 33.89 -11.87
CA GLN A 43 -24.15 33.53 -10.58
C GLN A 43 -25.21 33.09 -9.56
N LEU A 44 -25.89 31.97 -9.82
CA LEU A 44 -26.60 31.29 -8.73
C LEU A 44 -25.57 30.66 -7.79
N PRO A 45 -25.86 30.54 -6.48
CA PRO A 45 -24.96 29.86 -5.56
C PRO A 45 -24.79 28.41 -6.02
N ALA A 46 -23.66 28.12 -6.67
CA ALA A 46 -23.32 26.77 -7.06
C ALA A 46 -23.07 25.95 -5.79
N THR A 47 -23.71 24.79 -5.67
CA THR A 47 -23.40 23.85 -4.60
C THR A 47 -21.90 23.60 -4.63
N THR A 48 -21.24 23.74 -3.49
CA THR A 48 -19.79 23.50 -3.39
C THR A 48 -19.55 22.08 -2.89
N ILE A 49 -18.86 21.28 -3.68
CA ILE A 49 -18.44 19.93 -3.33
C ILE A 49 -17.02 20.00 -2.78
N LEU A 50 -16.83 19.45 -1.59
CA LEU A 50 -15.54 19.38 -0.94
C LEU A 50 -14.79 18.10 -1.33
N LEU A 51 -13.68 18.26 -2.04
CA LEU A 51 -12.71 17.19 -2.32
C LEU A 51 -11.57 17.29 -1.29
N THR A 52 -11.26 16.20 -0.58
CA THR A 52 -10.13 16.25 0.39
C THR A 52 -8.79 16.02 -0.31
N LEU A 53 -7.69 16.46 0.30
CA LEU A 53 -6.34 16.25 -0.27
C LEU A 53 -6.01 14.76 -0.46
N GLU A 54 -6.45 13.92 0.48
CA GLU A 54 -6.38 12.45 0.38
C GLU A 54 -7.08 11.89 -0.87
N GLU A 55 -8.23 12.46 -1.22
CA GLU A 55 -9.08 12.00 -2.33
C GLU A 55 -8.49 12.46 -3.66
N LEU A 56 -7.94 13.68 -3.71
CA LEU A 56 -7.23 14.19 -4.87
C LEU A 56 -5.95 13.39 -5.15
N GLU A 57 -5.19 13.05 -4.11
CA GLU A 57 -3.97 12.25 -4.27
C GLU A 57 -4.29 10.87 -4.84
N ALA A 58 -5.35 10.23 -4.36
CA ALA A 58 -5.79 8.95 -4.90
C ALA A 58 -6.17 9.04 -6.40
N LEU A 59 -6.84 10.12 -6.82
CA LEU A 59 -7.13 10.39 -8.23
C LEU A 59 -5.85 10.60 -9.03
N ARG A 60 -4.90 11.41 -8.53
CA ARG A 60 -3.63 11.67 -9.21
C ARG A 60 -2.87 10.36 -9.45
N LEU A 61 -2.66 9.56 -8.40
CA LEU A 61 -1.85 8.35 -8.50
C LEU A 61 -2.48 7.29 -9.42
N VAL A 62 -3.79 7.09 -9.36
CA VAL A 62 -4.44 6.00 -10.11
C VAL A 62 -4.94 6.45 -11.48
N ASP A 63 -5.61 7.61 -11.56
CA ASP A 63 -6.30 8.04 -12.78
C ASP A 63 -5.45 8.98 -13.66
N LEU A 64 -4.38 9.57 -13.12
CA LEU A 64 -3.48 10.46 -13.89
C LEU A 64 -2.08 9.85 -14.11
N GLU A 65 -1.55 9.13 -13.12
CA GLU A 65 -0.23 8.47 -13.21
C GLU A 65 -0.30 6.98 -13.54
N ASP A 66 -1.53 6.46 -13.76
CA ASP A 66 -1.79 5.08 -14.17
C ASP A 66 -1.19 4.01 -13.24
N LEU A 67 -0.96 4.32 -11.96
CA LEU A 67 -0.49 3.34 -11.00
C LEU A 67 -1.58 2.33 -10.67
N THR A 68 -1.16 1.09 -10.38
CA THR A 68 -2.08 0.10 -9.85
C THR A 68 -2.63 0.52 -8.48
N GLN A 69 -3.81 0.01 -8.11
CA GLN A 69 -4.38 0.30 -6.78
C GLN A 69 -3.48 -0.19 -5.64
N GLU A 70 -2.73 -1.26 -5.86
CA GLU A 70 -1.72 -1.75 -4.93
C GLU A 70 -0.59 -0.72 -4.76
N GLU A 71 0.02 -0.25 -5.85
CA GLU A 71 1.11 0.72 -5.82
C GLU A 71 0.68 2.05 -5.20
N ALA A 72 -0.46 2.60 -5.63
CA ALA A 72 -1.00 3.82 -5.08
C ALA A 72 -1.32 3.68 -3.58
N ALA A 73 -1.82 2.51 -3.13
CA ALA A 73 -2.11 2.27 -1.72
C ALA A 73 -0.83 2.23 -0.88
N MET A 74 0.22 1.58 -1.40
CA MET A 74 1.55 1.58 -0.79
C MET A 74 2.10 3.01 -0.67
N ARG A 75 1.98 3.80 -1.75
CA ARG A 75 2.47 5.18 -1.83
C ARG A 75 1.71 6.15 -0.92
N MET A 76 0.44 5.88 -0.63
CA MET A 76 -0.33 6.64 0.36
C MET A 76 -0.21 6.10 1.79
N GLY A 77 0.50 4.98 2.00
CA GLY A 77 0.65 4.32 3.30
C GLY A 77 -0.66 3.75 3.87
N VAL A 78 -1.56 3.28 3.01
CA VAL A 78 -2.86 2.73 3.41
C VAL A 78 -3.10 1.34 2.83
N SER A 79 -4.13 0.63 3.33
CA SER A 79 -4.54 -0.63 2.72
C SER A 79 -5.16 -0.41 1.33
N ARG A 80 -5.04 -1.40 0.42
CA ARG A 80 -5.71 -1.38 -0.90
C ARG A 80 -7.20 -1.04 -0.79
N LYS A 81 -7.90 -1.64 0.16
CA LYS A 81 -9.33 -1.36 0.41
C LYS A 81 -9.56 0.09 0.84
N THR A 82 -8.67 0.66 1.64
CA THR A 82 -8.77 2.07 2.06
C THR A 82 -8.60 3.00 0.87
N LEU A 83 -7.56 2.79 0.05
CA LEU A 83 -7.36 3.54 -1.19
C LEU A 83 -8.60 3.44 -2.09
N TRP A 84 -9.09 2.22 -2.33
CA TRP A 84 -10.26 2.00 -3.17
C TRP A 84 -11.46 2.84 -2.68
N ASN A 85 -11.73 2.88 -1.38
CA ASN A 85 -12.81 3.70 -0.83
C ASN A 85 -12.59 5.21 -1.04
N ASP A 86 -11.36 5.69 -0.87
CA ASP A 86 -11.04 7.10 -1.05
C ASP A 86 -11.15 7.49 -2.54
N LEU A 87 -10.65 6.65 -3.44
CA LEU A 87 -10.77 6.81 -4.89
C LEU A 87 -12.24 6.82 -5.35
N GLN A 88 -13.07 5.86 -4.90
CA GLN A 88 -14.50 5.83 -5.26
C GLN A 88 -15.24 7.08 -4.78
N ARG A 89 -14.92 7.57 -3.57
CA ARG A 89 -15.50 8.82 -3.05
C ARG A 89 -15.06 10.02 -3.87
N ALA A 90 -13.79 10.08 -4.25
CA ALA A 90 -13.23 11.13 -5.09
C ALA A 90 -13.91 11.17 -6.47
N ARG A 91 -13.94 10.03 -7.19
CA ARG A 91 -14.59 9.91 -8.51
C ARG A 91 -16.06 10.30 -8.46
N LYS A 92 -16.80 9.86 -7.45
CA LYS A 92 -18.22 10.26 -7.27
C LYS A 92 -18.38 11.77 -7.12
N LYS A 93 -17.55 12.42 -6.30
CA LYS A 93 -17.59 13.87 -6.08
C LYS A 93 -17.26 14.65 -7.35
N VAL A 94 -16.22 14.23 -8.08
CA VAL A 94 -15.82 14.85 -9.34
C VAL A 94 -16.92 14.68 -10.39
N ALA A 95 -17.44 13.47 -10.56
CA ALA A 95 -18.54 13.20 -11.49
C ALA A 95 -19.79 14.03 -11.14
N GLU A 96 -20.16 14.10 -9.86
CA GLU A 96 -21.27 14.92 -9.39
C GLU A 96 -21.07 16.40 -9.73
N ALA A 97 -19.85 16.92 -9.54
CA ALA A 97 -19.54 18.31 -9.84
C ALA A 97 -19.63 18.62 -11.34
N LEU A 98 -19.11 17.73 -12.17
CA LEU A 98 -19.15 17.90 -13.63
C LEU A 98 -20.58 17.80 -14.17
N VAL A 99 -21.38 16.83 -13.70
CA VAL A 99 -22.75 16.60 -14.19
C VAL A 99 -23.71 17.70 -13.73
N LYS A 100 -23.61 18.14 -12.47
CA LYS A 100 -24.53 19.14 -11.89
C LYS A 100 -24.03 20.59 -12.05
N GLY A 101 -22.83 20.79 -12.56
CA GLY A 101 -22.16 22.09 -12.60
C GLY A 101 -21.91 22.64 -11.19
N CYS A 102 -21.41 21.81 -10.27
CA CYS A 102 -21.02 22.27 -8.94
C CYS A 102 -19.60 22.84 -8.93
N THR A 103 -19.33 23.71 -7.97
CA THR A 103 -17.96 24.15 -7.67
C THR A 103 -17.24 23.05 -6.90
N ILE A 104 -15.97 22.79 -7.22
CA ILE A 104 -15.09 21.90 -6.45
C ILE A 104 -14.15 22.77 -5.62
N ARG A 105 -14.11 22.52 -4.31
CA ARG A 105 -13.09 23.08 -3.42
C ARG A 105 -12.23 21.95 -2.86
N ILE A 106 -10.92 22.07 -2.94
CA ILE A 106 -9.97 21.12 -2.39
C ILE A 106 -9.52 21.60 -1.01
N GLN A 107 -9.88 20.87 0.05
CA GLN A 107 -9.59 21.30 1.42
C GLN A 107 -9.69 20.14 2.42
N GLY A 108 -8.93 20.25 3.51
CA GLY A 108 -9.01 19.32 4.65
C GLY A 108 -8.52 17.91 4.33
N GLY A 109 -8.98 16.94 5.12
CA GLY A 109 -8.46 15.57 5.15
C GLY A 109 -7.46 15.34 6.28
N SER A 110 -7.03 14.09 6.46
CA SER A 110 -6.00 13.69 7.42
C SER A 110 -4.79 13.18 6.65
N TYR A 111 -3.87 14.08 6.32
CA TYR A 111 -2.70 13.75 5.50
C TYR A 111 -1.40 14.13 6.19
N ALA A 112 -0.31 13.61 5.65
CA ALA A 112 1.06 14.02 5.96
C ALA A 112 1.83 14.17 4.64
N LEU A 113 2.65 15.21 4.53
CA LEU A 113 3.48 15.44 3.34
C LEU A 113 4.76 14.62 3.44
N TYR A 114 5.21 14.03 2.33
CA TYR A 114 6.50 13.33 2.31
C TYR A 114 7.68 14.24 2.70
N SER A 115 7.64 15.53 2.33
CA SER A 115 8.65 16.52 2.70
C SER A 115 8.77 16.75 4.22
N SER A 116 7.75 16.40 5.00
CA SER A 116 7.77 16.52 6.46
C SER A 116 8.45 15.34 7.16
N TYR A 117 8.97 14.36 6.42
CA TYR A 117 9.60 13.16 6.98
C TYR A 117 11.07 13.41 7.38
N PRO A 118 11.48 13.12 8.63
CA PRO A 118 12.86 13.38 9.12
C PRO A 118 13.98 12.66 8.35
N HIS A 119 13.65 11.62 7.56
CA HIS A 119 14.59 10.83 6.76
C HIS A 119 14.43 11.02 5.24
N HIS A 120 14.11 12.24 4.78
CA HIS A 120 13.93 12.55 3.35
C HIS A 120 15.13 12.19 2.44
N GLN A 121 16.33 12.02 2.99
CA GLN A 121 17.57 11.77 2.24
C GLN A 121 17.66 10.35 1.63
N TRP A 122 16.95 9.36 2.17
CA TRP A 122 16.97 7.97 1.66
C TRP A 122 16.15 7.78 0.37
N PHE A 123 15.36 8.78 -0.04
CA PHE A 123 14.45 8.68 -1.19
C PHE A 123 15.11 8.96 -2.55
N ILE A 124 16.30 9.57 -2.57
CA ILE A 124 16.95 9.98 -3.83
C ILE A 124 17.57 8.76 -4.56
N GLU A 125 17.99 7.72 -3.83
CA GLU A 125 18.72 6.58 -4.41
C GLU A 125 17.83 5.38 -4.77
N THR A 126 16.64 5.25 -4.18
CA THR A 126 15.67 4.20 -4.50
C THR A 126 14.25 4.78 -4.49
N PRO A 127 13.74 5.26 -5.65
CA PRO A 127 12.34 5.59 -5.74
C PRO A 127 11.54 4.29 -5.59
N MET A 128 10.35 4.36 -5.01
CA MET A 128 9.32 3.29 -4.98
C MET A 128 9.29 2.36 -3.78
N VAL A 129 9.73 2.82 -2.60
CA VAL A 129 9.52 2.04 -1.37
C VAL A 129 9.31 2.94 -0.16
N HIS A 130 8.08 3.00 0.35
CA HIS A 130 7.88 3.56 1.67
C HIS A 130 8.61 2.67 2.71
N PRO A 131 9.40 3.21 3.67
CA PRO A 131 10.21 2.42 4.61
C PRO A 131 9.45 1.35 5.43
N LEU A 132 8.13 1.48 5.53
CA LEU A 132 7.27 0.50 6.20
C LEU A 132 6.83 -0.68 5.31
N HIS A 133 6.92 -0.58 3.99
CA HIS A 133 6.55 -1.65 3.05
C HIS A 133 7.62 -1.75 1.94
N PRO A 134 8.64 -2.63 2.09
CA PRO A 134 9.53 -2.98 0.99
C PRO A 134 8.72 -3.34 -0.26
N PRO A 135 9.18 -2.97 -1.48
CA PRO A 135 8.47 -3.37 -2.67
C PRO A 135 8.55 -4.90 -2.69
N ALA A 136 7.49 -5.57 -3.13
CA ALA A 136 7.53 -6.99 -3.37
C ALA A 136 8.47 -7.25 -4.56
N THR A 137 9.78 -7.13 -4.33
CA THR A 137 10.77 -7.75 -5.20
C THR A 137 10.50 -9.23 -5.02
N HIS A 138 9.93 -9.85 -6.05
CA HIS A 138 9.97 -11.30 -6.18
C HIS A 138 11.46 -11.66 -6.30
N THR A 139 12.11 -11.79 -5.14
CA THR A 139 13.41 -12.42 -5.08
C THR A 139 13.18 -13.83 -5.60
N HIS A 140 14.10 -14.34 -6.39
CA HIS A 140 14.08 -15.72 -6.88
C HIS A 140 13.84 -16.74 -5.73
N ASP A 141 14.24 -16.37 -4.51
CA ASP A 141 13.98 -17.13 -3.28
C ASP A 141 12.50 -17.16 -2.87
N GLU A 142 11.72 -16.09 -3.09
CA GLU A 142 10.28 -16.08 -2.83
C GLU A 142 9.50 -17.00 -3.77
N GLU A 143 9.86 -17.03 -5.05
CA GLU A 143 9.20 -17.90 -6.02
C GLU A 143 9.52 -19.38 -5.76
N LYS A 144 10.79 -19.68 -5.45
CA LYS A 144 11.19 -21.00 -4.94
C LYS A 144 10.44 -21.37 -3.67
N THR A 145 10.33 -20.45 -2.71
CA THR A 145 9.58 -20.66 -1.47
C THR A 145 8.14 -21.05 -1.77
N LYS A 146 7.44 -20.35 -2.66
CA LYS A 146 6.05 -20.64 -3.03
C LYS A 146 5.92 -22.03 -3.66
N ARG A 147 6.79 -22.38 -4.61
CA ARG A 147 6.80 -23.69 -5.28
C ARG A 147 7.09 -24.82 -4.30
N ILE A 148 8.05 -24.64 -3.39
CA ILE A 148 8.38 -25.63 -2.34
C ILE A 148 7.20 -25.78 -1.37
N LEU A 149 6.60 -24.69 -0.92
CA LEU A 149 5.46 -24.72 0.02
C LEU A 149 4.24 -25.46 -0.55
N GLN A 150 4.01 -25.41 -1.87
CA GLN A 150 2.94 -26.15 -2.51
C GLN A 150 3.11 -27.67 -2.40
N LEU A 151 4.36 -28.14 -2.33
CA LEU A 151 4.70 -29.56 -2.22
C LEU A 151 4.70 -30.06 -0.77
N LEU A 152 4.81 -29.16 0.22
CA LEU A 152 4.79 -29.52 1.64
C LEU A 152 3.36 -29.80 2.14
N PRO A 153 3.21 -30.61 3.21
CA PRO A 153 1.91 -31.02 3.72
C PRO A 153 1.11 -29.91 4.42
N LYS A 154 1.73 -28.76 4.72
CA LYS A 154 1.13 -27.59 5.41
C LYS A 154 0.54 -27.92 6.80
N THR A 155 0.99 -29.00 7.43
CA THR A 155 0.54 -29.43 8.76
C THR A 155 1.22 -28.68 9.91
N ASN A 156 2.33 -27.98 9.67
CA ASN A 156 3.09 -27.22 10.69
C ASN A 156 3.48 -28.03 11.95
N CYS A 157 3.73 -29.34 11.80
CA CYS A 157 3.97 -30.26 12.92
C CYS A 157 5.34 -30.15 13.61
N GLY A 158 6.27 -29.34 13.10
CA GLY A 158 7.59 -29.15 13.73
C GLY A 158 8.60 -30.30 13.61
N ALA A 159 8.23 -31.45 13.03
CA ALA A 159 9.08 -32.65 13.00
C ALA A 159 10.44 -32.49 12.27
N CYS A 160 10.60 -31.42 11.49
CA CYS A 160 11.83 -31.07 10.78
C CYS A 160 12.66 -29.97 11.48
N GLY A 161 12.23 -29.48 12.64
CA GLY A 161 12.91 -28.43 13.41
C GLY A 161 12.49 -26.99 13.10
N TYR A 162 11.49 -26.77 12.24
CA TYR A 162 10.98 -25.45 11.87
C TYR A 162 9.55 -25.24 12.39
N LEU A 163 9.17 -24.00 12.73
CA LEU A 163 7.87 -23.69 13.35
C LEU A 163 6.71 -23.89 12.37
N SER A 164 6.95 -23.70 11.07
CA SER A 164 5.92 -23.87 10.04
C SER A 164 6.48 -24.43 8.74
N CYS A 165 5.59 -25.00 7.90
CA CYS A 165 5.96 -25.43 6.55
C CYS A 165 6.40 -24.24 5.68
N MET A 166 5.84 -23.04 5.91
CA MET A 166 6.26 -21.81 5.23
C MET A 166 7.69 -21.44 5.59
N GLU A 167 8.03 -21.49 6.88
CA GLU A 167 9.38 -21.20 7.36
C GLU A 167 10.39 -22.22 6.85
N TYR A 168 10.04 -23.51 6.87
CA TYR A 168 10.88 -24.55 6.28
C TYR A 168 11.08 -24.35 4.77
N ALA A 169 10.02 -24.01 4.03
CA ALA A 169 10.12 -23.74 2.59
C ALA A 169 11.04 -22.56 2.28
N LYS A 170 10.97 -21.48 3.08
CA LYS A 170 11.90 -20.34 2.98
C LYS A 170 13.33 -20.77 3.25
N ALA A 171 13.56 -21.52 4.31
CA ALA A 171 14.89 -21.96 4.69
C ALA A 171 15.51 -22.89 3.61
N ILE A 172 14.72 -23.75 2.97
CA ILE A 172 15.18 -24.55 1.82
C ILE A 172 15.52 -23.65 0.63
N ALA A 173 14.63 -22.70 0.29
CA ALA A 173 14.82 -21.81 -0.85
C ALA A 173 16.10 -20.97 -0.74
N SER A 174 16.40 -20.48 0.47
CA SER A 174 17.60 -19.69 0.77
C SER A 174 18.86 -20.52 1.05
N GLY A 175 18.81 -21.85 0.91
CA GLY A 175 19.96 -22.74 1.15
C GLY A 175 20.36 -22.93 2.63
N ASN A 176 19.54 -22.45 3.56
CA ASN A 176 19.77 -22.54 5.01
C ASN A 176 19.18 -23.82 5.63
N ALA A 177 18.57 -24.68 4.82
CA ALA A 177 17.98 -25.94 5.26
C ALA A 177 18.16 -27.05 4.22
N PRO A 178 18.36 -28.30 4.65
CA PRO A 178 18.35 -29.43 3.74
C PRO A 178 16.92 -29.74 3.26
N SER A 179 16.78 -30.06 1.98
CA SER A 179 15.47 -30.30 1.33
C SER A 179 14.78 -31.62 1.74
N ASN A 180 15.43 -32.44 2.56
CA ASN A 180 14.99 -33.79 2.92
C ASN A 180 14.66 -33.96 4.42
N ALA A 181 14.76 -32.90 5.24
CA ALA A 181 14.52 -32.97 6.69
C ALA A 181 13.05 -33.23 7.08
N CYS A 182 12.10 -32.97 6.19
CA CYS A 182 10.71 -33.32 6.46
C CYS A 182 10.51 -34.86 6.40
N LYS A 183 10.13 -35.44 7.55
CA LYS A 183 9.86 -36.88 7.71
C LYS A 183 8.48 -37.30 7.21
N VAL A 184 7.57 -36.34 7.05
CA VAL A 184 6.16 -36.60 6.67
C VAL A 184 6.01 -36.78 5.15
N ILE A 185 6.92 -36.19 4.36
CA ILE A 185 6.88 -36.28 2.90
C ILE A 185 7.66 -37.50 2.39
N ASP A 186 7.15 -38.11 1.32
CA ASP A 186 7.79 -39.23 0.63
C ASP A 186 9.00 -38.81 -0.22
N SER A 187 9.69 -39.79 -0.81
CA SER A 187 10.86 -39.56 -1.66
C SER A 187 10.54 -38.78 -2.94
N ASN A 188 9.37 -38.98 -3.54
CA ASN A 188 8.95 -38.30 -4.77
C ASN A 188 8.84 -36.79 -4.55
N ILE A 189 8.22 -36.37 -3.44
CA ILE A 189 8.13 -34.96 -3.06
C ILE A 189 9.52 -34.38 -2.80
N LYS A 190 10.40 -35.12 -2.11
CA LYS A 190 11.78 -34.68 -1.85
C LYS A 190 12.57 -34.45 -3.13
N ASP A 191 12.37 -35.27 -4.15
CA ASP A 191 13.06 -35.13 -5.43
C ASP A 191 12.53 -33.95 -6.26
N LYS A 192 11.21 -33.69 -6.23
CA LYS A 192 10.64 -32.46 -6.82
C LYS A 192 11.20 -31.19 -6.20
N ILE A 193 11.38 -31.18 -4.87
CA ILE A 193 12.01 -30.03 -4.18
C ILE A 193 13.45 -29.84 -4.66
N LYS A 194 14.23 -30.92 -4.85
CA LYS A 194 15.60 -30.82 -5.40
C LYS A 194 15.59 -30.29 -6.84
N GLU A 195 14.62 -30.66 -7.67
CA GLU A 195 14.50 -30.14 -9.04
C GLU A 195 14.26 -28.63 -9.05
N ILE A 196 13.37 -28.13 -8.18
CA ILE A 196 13.13 -26.69 -8.00
C ILE A 196 14.42 -25.95 -7.60
N LEU A 197 15.27 -26.57 -6.77
CA LEU A 197 16.55 -25.98 -6.38
C LEU A 197 17.57 -25.95 -7.53
N LYS A 198 17.57 -26.97 -8.40
CA LYS A 198 18.52 -27.13 -9.52
C LYS A 198 18.22 -26.28 -10.74
N LYS A 199 16.96 -25.89 -10.98
CA LYS A 199 16.62 -24.99 -12.09
C LYS A 199 17.33 -23.64 -11.89
N LYS A 200 18.39 -23.40 -12.66
CA LYS A 200 18.89 -22.04 -12.93
C LYS A 200 17.81 -21.35 -13.75
N GLU A 201 17.25 -20.26 -13.23
CA GLU A 201 16.34 -19.46 -14.04
C GLU A 201 17.12 -18.79 -15.18
N VAL A 202 16.55 -18.89 -16.38
CA VAL A 202 17.06 -18.31 -17.61
C VAL A 202 17.10 -16.80 -17.41
N ARG A 203 18.29 -16.24 -17.62
CA ARG A 203 18.58 -14.82 -17.46
C ARG A 203 18.04 -14.01 -18.64
#